data_AF-A0AAN3M3C9-F1
#
_entry.id   AF-A0AAN3M3C9-F1
#
_cell.length_a   1.000
_cell.length_b   1.000
_cell.length_c   1.000
_cell.angle_alpha   90.00
_cell.angle_beta   90.00
_cell.angle_gamma   90.00
#
_symmetry.space_group_name_H-M   'P 1'
#
loop_
_entity.id
_entity.type
_entity.pdbx_description
1 polymer ?
#
loop_
_entity_poly.entity_id
_entity_poly.type
_entity_poly.pdbx_seq_one_letter_code
_entity_poly.pdbx_strand_id
1 'polypeptide(L)'
;DFCSAMRCMPVWNGQTLTFVQDRPSDKVWTYNRSNVVMPDDGAPFRYSFSALKDRHNAVEVNWIDPDNGWETATELVEDTQAIARYGRNVTKMDAFGCTSRGQAHRAGLWLIKTELLETQTVDFSVGAEGLRHVPGDVIEICDDDYAGIRTGGRVLAVNSQTRTLTLDREITL
;
A
#
# COMPACT_ATOMS: atom_id res chain seq x y z
N ASP A 1 -18.69 4.26 -4.52
CA ASP A 1 -18.89 5.50 -3.74
C ASP A 1 -18.94 5.29 -2.23
N PHE A 2 -19.72 4.34 -1.71
CA PHE A 2 -19.77 4.12 -0.25
C PHE A 2 -18.40 3.71 0.34
N CYS A 3 -17.72 2.76 -0.29
CA CYS A 3 -16.41 2.29 0.13
C CYS A 3 -15.31 3.37 0.06
N SER A 4 -15.38 4.26 -0.95
CA SER A 4 -14.43 5.36 -1.09
C SER A 4 -14.62 6.43 -0.02
N ALA A 5 -15.86 6.69 0.41
CA ALA A 5 -16.15 7.59 1.53
C ALA A 5 -15.66 7.04 2.87
N MET A 6 -15.80 5.73 3.10
CA MET A 6 -15.45 5.09 4.38
C MET A 6 -14.01 4.56 4.46
N ARG A 7 -13.25 4.64 3.37
CA ARG A 7 -11.89 4.07 3.27
C ARG A 7 -11.89 2.57 3.60
N CYS A 8 -12.82 1.84 3.01
CA CYS A 8 -12.92 0.40 3.20
C CYS A 8 -12.87 -0.37 1.89
N MET A 9 -12.45 -1.63 1.97
CA MET A 9 -12.45 -2.58 0.88
C MET A 9 -13.50 -3.66 1.15
N PRO A 10 -14.45 -3.87 0.24
CA PRO A 10 -15.39 -4.99 0.36
C PRO A 10 -14.66 -6.30 0.05
N VAL A 11 -14.69 -7.25 0.98
CA VAL A 11 -14.06 -8.56 0.86
C VAL A 11 -15.11 -9.64 1.01
N TRP A 12 -15.21 -10.50 0.00
CA TRP A 12 -16.05 -11.70 0.04
C TRP A 12 -15.22 -12.92 0.44
N ASN A 13 -15.54 -13.51 1.59
CA ASN A 13 -14.83 -14.69 2.12
C ASN A 13 -15.50 -16.03 1.77
N GLY A 14 -16.43 -16.04 0.81
CA GLY A 14 -17.18 -17.24 0.42
C GLY A 14 -18.50 -17.44 1.16
N GLN A 15 -18.67 -16.84 2.35
CA GLN A 15 -19.89 -16.98 3.16
C GLN A 15 -20.56 -15.63 3.44
N THR A 16 -19.76 -14.60 3.71
CA THR A 16 -20.22 -13.29 4.15
C THR A 16 -19.46 -12.19 3.43
N LEU A 17 -20.16 -11.09 3.11
CA LEU A 17 -19.53 -9.86 2.65
C LEU A 17 -19.05 -9.09 3.88
N THR A 18 -17.75 -8.86 3.97
CA THR A 18 -17.10 -8.09 5.04
C THR A 18 -16.48 -6.83 4.47
N PHE A 19 -16.27 -5.82 5.30
CA PHE A 19 -15.58 -4.59 4.91
C PHE A 19 -14.33 -4.45 5.76
N VAL A 20 -13.17 -4.36 5.11
CA VAL A 20 -11.89 -4.10 5.78
C VAL A 20 -11.59 -2.63 5.67
N GLN A 21 -11.44 -1.96 6.80
CA GLN A 21 -11.08 -0.54 6.85
C GLN A 21 -9.56 -0.39 6.76
N ASP A 22 -9.10 0.56 5.94
CA ASP A 22 -7.71 1.00 5.96
C ASP A 22 -7.41 1.71 7.29
N ARG A 23 -6.55 1.11 8.11
CA ARG A 23 -6.16 1.61 9.43
C ARG A 23 -4.75 1.16 9.78
N PRO A 24 -3.99 1.94 10.57
CA PRO A 24 -2.70 1.51 11.09
C PRO A 24 -2.82 0.18 11.83
N SER A 25 -1.98 -0.78 11.44
CA SER A 25 -1.93 -2.14 12.00
C SER A 25 -0.49 -2.64 12.01
N ASP A 26 -0.18 -3.55 12.92
CA ASP A 26 1.15 -4.18 12.97
C ASP A 26 1.35 -5.13 11.79
N LYS A 27 2.62 -5.34 11.40
CA LYS A 27 2.96 -6.30 10.36
C LYS A 27 2.56 -7.72 10.79
N VAL A 28 1.85 -8.42 9.92
CA VAL A 28 1.43 -9.81 10.12
C VAL A 28 2.54 -10.78 9.72
N TRP A 29 3.40 -10.38 8.79
CA TRP A 29 4.51 -11.21 8.31
C TRP A 29 5.61 -10.43 7.60
N THR A 30 6.76 -11.08 7.50
CA THR A 30 7.89 -10.64 6.70
C THR A 30 8.19 -11.64 5.58
N TYR A 31 8.08 -11.18 4.33
CA TYR A 31 8.52 -11.94 3.15
C TYR A 31 9.98 -11.65 2.85
N ASN A 32 10.73 -12.70 2.57
CA ASN A 32 12.13 -12.65 2.19
C ASN A 32 12.41 -13.66 1.08
N ARG A 33 13.63 -13.64 0.55
CA ARG A 33 14.05 -14.54 -0.53
C ARG A 33 13.85 -16.05 -0.24
N SER A 34 13.76 -16.46 1.02
CA SER A 34 13.59 -17.87 1.43
C SER A 34 12.14 -18.37 1.49
N ASN A 35 11.15 -17.47 1.58
CA ASN A 35 9.73 -17.84 1.71
C ASN A 35 8.85 -17.43 0.51
N VAL A 36 9.45 -16.76 -0.47
CA VAL A 36 8.85 -16.46 -1.77
C VAL A 36 9.23 -17.51 -2.82
N VAL A 37 8.35 -17.73 -3.79
CA VAL A 37 8.61 -18.64 -4.91
C VAL A 37 9.59 -17.96 -5.86
N MET A 38 10.67 -18.67 -6.20
CA MET A 38 11.63 -18.20 -7.18
C MET A 38 11.08 -18.36 -8.60
N PRO A 39 10.88 -17.26 -9.35
CA PRO A 39 10.57 -17.33 -10.77
C PRO A 39 11.81 -17.67 -11.60
N ASP A 40 11.61 -18.15 -12.84
CA ASP A 40 12.68 -18.60 -13.73
C ASP A 40 13.67 -17.49 -14.14
N ASP A 41 13.26 -16.22 -14.04
CA ASP A 41 14.08 -15.04 -14.29
C ASP A 41 14.96 -14.62 -13.09
N GLY A 42 14.85 -15.33 -11.95
CA GLY A 42 15.76 -15.21 -10.81
C GLY A 42 15.53 -14.02 -9.87
N ALA A 43 14.57 -13.15 -10.18
CA ALA A 43 14.20 -11.99 -9.36
C ALA A 43 12.84 -12.22 -8.68
N PRO A 44 12.80 -12.50 -7.36
CA PRO A 44 11.56 -12.87 -6.67
C PRO A 44 10.58 -11.71 -6.47
N PHE A 45 11.09 -10.48 -6.31
CA PHE A 45 10.29 -9.28 -6.13
C PHE A 45 10.41 -8.40 -7.37
N ARG A 46 9.28 -8.06 -7.98
CA ARG A 46 9.23 -7.15 -9.14
C ARG A 46 8.61 -5.83 -8.70
N TYR A 47 9.40 -4.77 -8.79
CA TYR A 47 8.94 -3.43 -8.43
C TYR A 47 8.49 -2.67 -9.66
N SER A 48 7.32 -2.05 -9.56
CA SER A 48 6.84 -1.06 -10.51
C SER A 48 6.62 0.28 -9.80
N PHE A 49 6.84 1.37 -10.52
CA PHE A 49 6.68 2.72 -9.97
C PHE A 49 5.61 3.47 -10.74
N SER A 50 4.79 4.24 -10.03
CA SER A 50 3.83 5.15 -10.67
C SER A 50 4.55 6.22 -11.47
N ALA A 51 4.04 6.59 -12.64
CA ALA A 51 4.67 7.64 -13.44
C ALA A 51 4.46 9.01 -12.78
N LEU A 52 5.45 9.91 -12.90
CA LEU A 52 5.39 11.21 -12.24
C LEU A 52 4.22 12.08 -12.71
N LYS A 53 3.79 11.92 -13.97
CA LYS A 53 2.61 12.58 -14.54
C LYS A 53 1.29 12.16 -13.86
N ASP A 54 1.23 10.95 -13.31
CA ASP A 54 0.04 10.39 -12.67
C ASP A 54 -0.01 10.75 -11.18
N ARG A 55 1.00 11.50 -10.68
CA ARG A 55 1.08 12.00 -9.30
C ARG A 55 0.62 13.46 -9.28
N HIS A 56 -0.59 13.68 -8.79
CA HIS A 56 -1.20 14.98 -8.63
C HIS A 56 -0.78 15.59 -7.29
N ASN A 57 -0.68 16.92 -7.26
CA ASN A 57 -0.29 17.68 -6.08
C ASN A 57 -1.29 18.80 -5.75
N ALA A 58 -2.36 18.90 -6.53
CA ALA A 58 -3.49 19.77 -6.32
C ALA A 58 -4.78 19.00 -6.61
N VAL A 59 -5.78 19.16 -5.76
CA VAL A 59 -7.08 18.49 -5.88
C VAL A 59 -8.19 19.51 -5.70
N GLU A 60 -9.08 19.58 -6.68
CA GLU A 60 -10.36 20.29 -6.58
C GLU A 60 -11.42 19.30 -6.10
N VAL A 61 -11.88 19.45 -4.86
CA VAL A 61 -12.84 18.55 -4.22
C VAL A 61 -14.23 19.18 -4.21
N ASN A 62 -15.17 18.58 -4.93
CA ASN A 62 -16.57 19.02 -4.92
C ASN A 62 -17.30 18.45 -3.70
N TRP A 63 -18.05 19.29 -3.00
CA TRP A 63 -18.88 18.95 -1.84
C TRP A 63 -20.18 19.76 -1.85
N ILE A 64 -21.18 19.36 -1.06
CA ILE A 64 -22.49 20.03 -1.03
C ILE A 64 -22.50 21.01 0.13
N ASP A 65 -22.71 22.30 -0.13
CA ASP A 65 -22.65 23.34 0.90
C ASP A 65 -24.06 23.68 1.46
N PRO A 66 -24.35 23.32 2.73
CA PRO A 66 -25.63 23.65 3.35
C PRO A 66 -25.84 25.17 3.54
N ASP A 67 -24.76 25.93 3.67
CA ASP A 67 -24.79 27.39 3.87
C ASP A 67 -25.00 28.15 2.54
N ASN A 68 -24.67 27.51 1.40
CA ASN A 68 -24.93 28.01 0.05
C ASN A 68 -26.16 27.35 -0.59
N GLY A 69 -27.20 27.05 0.20
CA GLY A 69 -28.47 26.55 -0.34
C GLY A 69 -28.42 25.11 -0.90
N TRP A 70 -27.49 24.28 -0.41
CA TRP A 70 -27.25 22.91 -0.88
C TRP A 70 -26.71 22.82 -2.31
N GLU A 71 -26.10 23.88 -2.81
CA GLU A 71 -25.37 23.86 -4.08
C GLU A 71 -23.99 23.20 -3.94
N THR A 72 -23.46 22.72 -5.07
CA THR A 72 -22.10 22.16 -5.11
C THR A 72 -21.07 23.28 -4.99
N ALA A 73 -20.23 23.20 -3.97
CA ALA A 73 -19.05 24.05 -3.79
C ALA A 73 -17.78 23.22 -4.05
N THR A 74 -16.69 23.90 -4.44
CA THR A 74 -15.39 23.26 -4.68
C THR A 74 -14.37 23.75 -3.65
N GLU A 75 -13.76 22.83 -2.92
CA GLU A 75 -12.61 23.09 -2.05
C GLU A 75 -11.31 22.75 -2.79
N LEU A 76 -10.39 23.71 -2.87
CA LEU A 76 -9.06 23.49 -3.43
C LEU A 76 -8.07 23.08 -2.34
N VAL A 77 -7.43 21.92 -2.53
CA VAL A 77 -6.38 21.39 -1.64
C VAL A 77 -5.09 21.27 -2.43
N GLU A 78 -4.00 21.85 -1.94
CA GLU A 78 -2.72 21.91 -2.65
C GLU A 78 -1.53 21.61 -1.72
N ASP A 79 -0.54 20.87 -2.22
CA ASP A 79 0.74 20.67 -1.55
C ASP A 79 1.80 21.61 -2.16
N THR A 80 2.02 22.75 -1.50
CA THR A 80 2.90 23.82 -1.98
C THR A 80 4.35 23.36 -2.17
N GLN A 81 4.83 22.41 -1.36
CA GLN A 81 6.19 21.88 -1.49
C GLN A 81 6.32 20.99 -2.72
N ALA A 82 5.34 20.11 -2.96
CA ALA A 82 5.32 19.26 -4.13
C ALA A 82 5.14 20.07 -5.42
N ILE A 83 4.30 21.12 -5.40
CA ILE A 83 4.08 22.03 -6.54
C ILE A 83 5.37 22.79 -6.89
N ALA A 84 6.09 23.31 -5.90
CA ALA A 84 7.35 24.02 -6.13
C ALA A 84 8.41 23.12 -6.80
N ARG A 85 8.38 21.81 -6.52
CA ARG A 85 9.36 20.85 -7.03
C ARG A 85 8.99 20.24 -8.39
N TYR A 86 7.72 19.94 -8.61
CA TYR A 86 7.26 19.16 -9.77
C TYR A 86 6.35 19.94 -10.73
N GLY A 87 6.01 21.19 -10.41
CA GLY A 87 5.00 21.96 -11.12
C GLY A 87 3.58 21.56 -10.71
N ARG A 88 2.60 22.41 -10.98
CA ARG A 88 1.20 22.19 -10.57
C ARG A 88 0.53 21.11 -11.44
N ASN A 89 0.03 20.05 -10.81
CA ASN A 89 -0.73 18.97 -11.44
C ASN A 89 -2.06 18.78 -10.70
N VAL A 90 -3.17 19.12 -11.37
CA VAL A 90 -4.51 19.23 -10.77
C VAL A 90 -5.37 18.03 -11.15
N THR A 91 -6.03 17.44 -10.18
CA THR A 91 -7.10 16.46 -10.38
C THR A 91 -8.41 16.91 -9.73
N LYS A 92 -9.53 16.36 -10.19
CA LYS A 92 -10.88 16.66 -9.68
C LYS A 92 -11.42 15.44 -8.96
N MET A 93 -12.03 15.66 -7.80
CA MET A 93 -12.60 14.62 -6.96
C MET A 93 -13.99 15.04 -6.47
N ASP A 94 -14.96 14.13 -6.50
CA ASP A 94 -16.26 14.35 -5.89
C ASP A 94 -16.33 13.68 -4.51
N ALA A 95 -16.56 14.46 -3.46
CA ALA A 95 -16.74 13.95 -2.10
C ALA A 95 -18.19 13.54 -1.88
N PHE A 96 -18.48 12.25 -2.14
CA PHE A 96 -19.82 11.69 -2.01
C PHE A 96 -20.39 11.90 -0.58
N GLY A 97 -21.59 12.49 -0.50
CA GLY A 97 -22.31 12.71 0.76
C GLY A 97 -21.63 13.70 1.73
N CYS A 98 -20.65 14.47 1.26
CA CYS A 98 -19.92 15.43 2.06
C CYS A 98 -20.68 16.75 2.16
N THR A 99 -21.06 17.14 3.38
CA THR A 99 -21.71 18.43 3.69
C THR A 99 -20.82 19.38 4.49
N SER A 100 -19.56 19.00 4.70
CA SER A 100 -18.60 19.78 5.48
C SER A 100 -17.35 20.07 4.67
N ARG A 101 -17.02 21.36 4.51
CA ARG A 101 -15.76 21.81 3.92
C ARG A 101 -14.53 21.09 4.48
N GLY A 102 -14.48 20.89 5.81
CA GLY A 102 -13.36 20.22 6.47
C GLY A 102 -13.22 18.74 6.10
N GLN A 103 -14.33 18.05 5.83
CA GLN A 103 -14.29 16.67 5.33
C GLN A 103 -13.81 16.62 3.88
N ALA A 104 -14.27 17.55 3.02
CA ALA A 104 -13.79 17.69 1.65
C ALA A 104 -12.27 17.94 1.61
N HIS A 105 -11.78 18.86 2.45
CA HIS A 105 -10.36 19.16 2.56
C HIS A 105 -9.53 17.93 2.97
N ARG A 106 -9.98 17.14 3.95
CA ARG A 106 -9.31 15.88 4.34
C ARG A 106 -9.32 14.83 3.22
N ALA A 107 -10.39 14.77 2.43
CA ALA A 107 -10.47 13.85 1.30
C ALA A 107 -9.44 14.20 0.21
N GLY A 108 -9.29 15.49 -0.11
CA GLY A 108 -8.25 15.97 -1.03
C GLY A 108 -6.83 15.75 -0.51
N LEU A 109 -6.59 16.03 0.78
CA LEU A 109 -5.29 15.76 1.41
C LEU A 109 -4.93 14.27 1.37
N TRP A 110 -5.89 13.39 1.63
CA TRP A 110 -5.69 11.95 1.54
C TRP A 110 -5.23 11.55 0.13
N LEU A 111 -5.89 12.06 -0.92
CA LEU A 111 -5.54 11.71 -2.30
C LEU A 111 -4.11 12.14 -2.64
N ILE A 112 -3.73 13.38 -2.31
CA ILE A 112 -2.37 13.89 -2.53
C ILE A 112 -1.34 13.06 -1.77
N LYS A 113 -1.61 12.72 -0.51
CA LYS A 113 -0.67 11.95 0.32
C LYS A 113 -0.54 10.50 -0.14
N THR A 114 -1.64 9.87 -0.56
CA THR A 114 -1.62 8.54 -1.17
C THR A 114 -0.76 8.54 -2.43
N GLU A 115 -0.98 9.46 -3.38
CA GLU A 115 -0.19 9.50 -4.62
C GLU A 115 1.29 9.86 -4.40
N LEU A 116 1.59 10.65 -3.35
CA LEU A 116 2.96 11.03 -3.01
C LEU A 116 3.72 9.92 -2.27
N LEU A 117 3.04 9.14 -1.43
CA LEU A 117 3.66 8.09 -0.61
C LEU A 117 3.61 6.71 -1.28
N GLU A 118 2.49 6.34 -1.90
CA GLU A 118 2.27 5.05 -2.57
C GLU A 118 2.81 5.08 -4.01
N THR A 119 4.13 5.25 -4.12
CA THR A 119 4.80 5.40 -5.42
C THR A 119 5.31 4.10 -6.02
N GLN A 120 5.32 3.03 -5.23
CA GLN A 120 5.94 1.75 -5.55
C GLN A 120 4.97 0.61 -5.27
N THR A 121 4.81 -0.27 -6.25
CA THR A 121 4.09 -1.54 -6.14
C THR A 121 5.08 -2.68 -6.28
N VAL A 122 4.82 -3.79 -5.61
CA VAL A 122 5.66 -4.98 -5.60
C VAL A 122 4.83 -6.21 -5.93
N ASP A 123 5.25 -6.94 -6.95
CA ASP A 123 4.64 -8.19 -7.38
C ASP A 123 5.58 -9.34 -7.05
N PHE A 124 5.07 -10.36 -6.36
CA PHE A 124 5.80 -11.57 -6.00
C PHE A 124 4.84 -12.74 -5.80
N SER A 125 5.38 -13.96 -5.90
CA SER A 125 4.62 -15.19 -5.73
C SER A 125 5.02 -15.89 -4.43
N VAL A 126 4.05 -16.49 -3.75
CA VAL A 126 4.25 -17.22 -2.48
C VAL A 126 3.66 -18.61 -2.58
N GLY A 127 4.19 -19.54 -1.78
CA GLY A 127 3.62 -20.87 -1.62
C GLY A 127 2.34 -20.85 -0.78
N ALA A 128 1.97 -22.02 -0.24
CA ALA A 128 0.78 -22.17 0.62
C ALA A 128 0.79 -21.28 1.87
N GLU A 129 1.97 -20.82 2.31
CA GLU A 129 2.13 -19.86 3.41
C GLU A 129 1.39 -18.53 3.18
N GLY A 130 1.10 -18.19 1.92
CA GLY A 130 0.32 -17.01 1.54
C GLY A 130 -1.17 -17.11 1.87
N LEU A 131 -1.72 -18.32 2.04
CA LEU A 131 -3.15 -18.55 2.25
C LEU A 131 -3.68 -18.00 3.59
N ARG A 132 -2.79 -17.64 4.51
CA ARG A 132 -3.17 -17.04 5.80
C ARG A 132 -3.52 -15.57 5.72
N HIS A 133 -3.19 -14.89 4.62
CA HIS A 133 -3.43 -13.47 4.47
C HIS A 133 -4.85 -13.15 4.06
N VAL A 134 -5.36 -12.06 4.60
CA VAL A 134 -6.63 -11.45 4.19
C VAL A 134 -6.33 -10.08 3.56
N PRO A 135 -7.09 -9.63 2.54
CA PRO A 135 -6.91 -8.29 2.00
C PRO A 135 -6.94 -7.22 3.11
N GLY A 136 -5.94 -6.35 3.13
CA GLY A 136 -5.73 -5.33 4.17
C GLY A 136 -4.69 -5.69 5.23
N ASP A 137 -4.16 -6.91 5.23
CA ASP A 137 -3.01 -7.27 6.08
C ASP A 137 -1.77 -6.45 5.70
N VAL A 138 -1.09 -5.90 6.71
CA VAL A 138 0.20 -5.24 6.52
C VAL A 138 1.30 -6.29 6.51
N ILE A 139 2.09 -6.30 5.43
CA ILE A 139 3.23 -7.20 5.26
C ILE A 139 4.52 -6.39 5.12
N GLU A 140 5.63 -6.99 5.53
CA GLU A 140 6.97 -6.43 5.36
C GLU A 140 7.70 -7.22 4.27
N ILE A 141 8.48 -6.52 3.45
CA ILE A 141 9.30 -7.13 2.41
C ILE A 141 10.76 -6.87 2.77
N CYS A 142 11.49 -7.97 2.94
CA CYS A 142 12.91 -8.00 3.24
C CYS A 142 13.62 -8.55 2.01
N ASP A 143 13.92 -7.64 1.08
CA ASP A 143 14.56 -7.95 -0.18
C ASP A 143 16.07 -7.71 -0.12
N ASP A 144 16.83 -8.80 -0.25
CA ASP A 144 18.29 -8.81 -0.25
C ASP A 144 18.87 -7.94 -1.39
N ASP A 145 18.23 -7.95 -2.56
CA ASP A 145 18.71 -7.25 -3.75
C ASP A 145 18.48 -5.73 -3.64
N TYR A 146 17.38 -5.33 -2.96
CA TYR A 146 17.08 -3.94 -2.67
C TYR A 146 17.92 -3.39 -1.50
N ALA A 147 18.09 -4.17 -0.43
CA ALA A 147 18.84 -3.76 0.76
C ALA A 147 20.37 -3.82 0.55
N GLY A 148 20.84 -4.60 -0.43
CA GLY A 148 22.27 -4.84 -0.67
C GLY A 148 22.96 -5.68 0.42
N ILE A 149 22.19 -6.19 1.39
CA ILE A 149 22.65 -7.01 2.50
C ILE A 149 21.75 -8.22 2.58
N ARG A 150 22.35 -9.41 2.69
CA ARG A 150 21.62 -10.67 2.83
C ARG A 150 20.97 -10.72 4.21
N THR A 151 19.65 -10.65 4.23
CA THR A 151 18.85 -10.55 5.45
C THR A 151 17.84 -11.69 5.48
N GLY A 152 18.09 -12.67 6.36
CA GLY A 152 17.22 -13.83 6.54
C GLY A 152 17.74 -15.12 5.90
N GLY A 153 17.02 -16.20 6.17
CA GLY A 153 17.35 -17.56 5.76
C GLY A 153 16.35 -18.55 6.35
N ARG A 154 16.34 -19.78 5.86
CA ARG A 154 15.47 -20.84 6.37
C ARG A 154 16.30 -22.01 6.88
N VAL A 155 16.00 -22.46 8.09
CA VAL A 155 16.58 -23.69 8.63
C VAL A 155 15.84 -24.88 8.02
N LEU A 156 16.55 -25.71 7.26
CA LEU A 156 16.01 -26.92 6.64
C LEU A 156 15.99 -28.10 7.61
N ALA A 157 17.03 -28.24 8.43
CA ALA A 157 17.13 -29.32 9.40
C ALA A 157 17.95 -28.90 10.62
N VAL A 158 17.59 -29.45 11.78
CA VAL A 158 18.31 -29.29 13.04
C VAL A 158 18.72 -30.67 13.52
N ASN A 159 20.03 -30.91 13.67
CA ASN A 159 20.54 -32.11 14.33
C ASN A 159 21.01 -31.75 15.73
N SER A 160 20.26 -32.20 16.74
CA SER A 160 20.53 -31.92 18.15
C SER A 160 21.73 -32.70 18.71
N GLN A 161 22.06 -33.86 18.12
CA GLN A 161 23.16 -34.71 18.59
C GLN A 161 24.52 -34.17 18.16
N THR A 162 24.63 -33.73 16.90
CA THR A 162 25.86 -33.14 16.34
C THR A 162 25.91 -31.62 16.51
N ARG A 163 24.85 -30.99 17.01
CA ARG A 163 24.68 -29.53 17.10
C ARG A 163 24.89 -28.82 15.76
N THR A 164 24.50 -29.45 14.66
CA THR A 164 24.62 -28.90 13.31
C THR A 164 23.27 -28.40 12.81
N LEU A 165 23.27 -27.23 12.18
CA LEU A 165 22.11 -26.64 11.51
C LEU A 165 22.33 -26.70 10.00
N THR A 166 21.36 -27.27 9.27
CA THR A 166 21.34 -27.22 7.81
C THR A 166 20.51 -26.03 7.38
N LEU A 167 21.14 -25.08 6.71
CA LEU A 167 20.49 -23.88 6.18
C LEU A 167 20.09 -24.11 4.72
N ASP A 168 19.16 -23.28 4.24
CA ASP A 168 18.72 -23.25 2.85
C ASP A 168 19.78 -22.74 1.87
N ARG A 169 20.84 -22.09 2.37
CA ARG A 169 21.92 -21.51 1.59
C ARG A 169 23.25 -21.52 2.34
N GLU A 170 24.35 -21.44 1.59
CA GLU A 170 25.68 -21.24 2.17
C GLU A 170 25.84 -19.82 2.72
N ILE A 171 26.45 -19.71 3.91
CA ILE A 171 26.74 -18.43 4.57
C ILE A 171 28.25 -18.24 4.67
N THR A 172 28.70 -17.01 4.46
CA THR A 172 30.08 -16.60 4.76
C THR A 172 30.08 -16.03 6.17
N LEU A 173 30.86 -16.62 7.08
CA LEU A 173 31.01 -16.18 8.46
C LEU A 173 32.07 -15.08 8.59
#